data_AF-A0A160TPQ5-F1
#
_entry.id   AF-A0A160TPQ5-F1
#
_cell.length_a   1.000
_cell.length_b   1.000
_cell.length_c   1.000
_cell.angle_alpha   90.00
_cell.angle_beta   90.00
_cell.angle_gamma   90.00
#
_symmetry.space_group_name_H-M   'P 1'
#
loop_
_entity.id
_entity.type
_entity.pdbx_description
1 polymer ?
#
loop_
_entity_poly.entity_id
_entity_poly.type
_entity_poly.pdbx_seq_one_letter_code
_entity_poly.pdbx_strand_id
1 'polypeptide(L)'
;MALAFGYSAAKGLAPGQDAERVAAHLRAVGLPDGVKAAGLSADGGTLVAHMLHDKKMDAGTLPFLLAHGIGRTFLDRSVELGDVATFLDEHGARAG
;
A
#
# COMPACT_ATOMS: atom_id res chain seq x y z
N MET A 1 5.88 -0.65 -2.88
CA MET A 1 6.72 -0.11 -1.78
C MET A 1 6.17 1.20 -1.22
N ALA A 2 6.05 2.28 -2.00
CA ALA A 2 5.47 3.53 -1.50
C ALA A 2 4.10 3.36 -0.86
N LEU A 3 3.17 2.63 -1.49
CA LEU A 3 1.85 2.34 -0.90
C LEU A 3 1.92 1.59 0.44
N ALA A 4 2.88 0.68 0.63
CA ALA A 4 3.03 -0.05 1.89
C ALA A 4 3.54 0.86 3.02
N PHE A 5 4.48 1.75 2.72
CA PHE A 5 4.93 2.77 3.66
C PHE A 5 3.85 3.82 3.94
N GLY A 6 3.12 4.26 2.92
CA GLY A 6 1.98 5.17 3.06
C GLY A 6 0.88 4.57 3.93
N TYR A 7 0.51 3.30 3.70
CA TYR A 7 -0.46 2.61 4.53
C TYR A 7 0.03 2.42 5.97
N SER A 8 1.31 2.07 6.14
CA SER A 8 1.91 1.98 7.49
C SER A 8 1.86 3.32 8.23
N ALA A 9 2.11 4.43 7.54
CA ALA A 9 1.99 5.77 8.11
C ALA A 9 0.54 6.14 8.44
N ALA A 10 -0.42 5.80 7.55
CA ALA A 10 -1.85 6.01 7.78
C ALA A 10 -2.35 5.24 9.02
N LYS A 11 -1.81 4.04 9.28
CA LYS A 11 -2.09 3.25 10.49
C LYS A 11 -1.29 3.70 11.72
N GLY A 12 -0.46 4.76 11.62
CA GLY A 12 0.38 5.26 12.71
C GLY A 12 1.58 4.37 13.06
N LEU A 13 1.90 3.37 12.23
CA LEU A 13 2.97 2.40 12.47
C LEU A 13 4.35 2.93 12.09
N ALA A 14 4.41 3.82 11.09
CA ALA A 14 5.63 4.44 10.60
C ALA A 14 5.52 5.98 10.58
N PRO A 15 6.64 6.72 10.69
CA PRO A 15 6.62 8.16 10.50
C PRO A 15 6.19 8.55 9.07
N GLY A 16 5.33 9.56 8.94
CA GLY A 16 4.91 10.07 7.62
C GLY A 16 6.09 10.53 6.75
N GLN A 17 7.11 11.13 7.37
CA GLN A 17 8.34 11.55 6.68
C GLN A 17 9.06 10.38 6.00
N ASP A 18 9.03 9.18 6.59
CA ASP A 18 9.65 8.00 5.98
C ASP A 18 8.87 7.55 4.74
N ALA A 19 7.53 7.64 4.75
CA ALA A 19 6.71 7.38 3.57
C ALA A 19 7.02 8.36 2.43
N GLU A 20 7.14 9.65 2.75
CA GLU A 20 7.51 10.69 1.78
C GLU A 20 8.91 10.47 1.20
N ARG A 21 9.90 10.11 2.04
CA ARG A 21 11.26 9.81 1.60
C ARG A 21 11.30 8.62 0.64
N VAL A 22 10.55 7.56 0.92
CA VAL A 22 10.45 6.39 0.03
C VAL A 22 9.79 6.77 -1.30
N ALA A 23 8.67 7.51 -1.27
CA ALA A 23 8.00 7.96 -2.48
C ALA A 23 8.90 8.86 -3.33
N ALA A 24 9.58 9.83 -2.71
CA ALA A 24 10.53 10.71 -3.38
C ALA A 24 11.70 9.95 -4.01
N HIS A 25 12.24 8.95 -3.31
CA HIS A 25 13.30 8.10 -3.84
C HIS A 25 12.85 7.33 -5.08
N LEU A 26 11.66 6.70 -5.05
CA LEU A 26 11.11 5.98 -6.20
C LEU A 26 10.95 6.90 -7.41
N ARG A 27 10.38 8.10 -7.22
CA ARG A 27 10.27 9.10 -8.30
C ARG A 27 11.64 9.49 -8.85
N ALA A 28 12.63 9.71 -7.98
CA ALA A 28 13.98 10.13 -8.38
C ALA A 28 14.70 9.08 -9.25
N VAL A 29 14.38 7.79 -9.07
CA VAL A 29 14.94 6.70 -9.87
C VAL A 29 14.03 6.26 -11.03
N GLY A 30 12.95 7.01 -11.30
CA GLY A 30 12.04 6.75 -12.42
C GLY A 30 11.02 5.62 -12.19
N LEU A 31 10.78 5.24 -10.94
CA LEU A 31 9.79 4.24 -10.57
C LEU A 31 8.47 4.89 -10.09
N PRO A 32 7.31 4.23 -10.28
CA PRO A 32 6.04 4.73 -9.78
C PRO A 32 5.99 4.69 -8.25
N ASP A 33 5.44 5.74 -7.66
CA ASP A 33 5.35 5.96 -6.22
C ASP A 33 3.91 5.92 -5.67
N GLY A 34 2.95 5.53 -6.50
CA GLY A 34 1.53 5.42 -6.12
C GLY A 34 0.68 4.79 -7.23
N VAL A 35 -0.61 4.60 -6.96
CA VAL A 35 -1.57 3.95 -7.88
C VAL A 35 -1.63 4.71 -9.22
N LYS A 36 -1.83 6.03 -9.18
CA LYS A 36 -1.91 6.86 -10.38
C LYS A 36 -0.59 6.90 -11.16
N ALA A 37 0.54 6.97 -10.46
CA ALA A 37 1.86 6.94 -11.09
C ALA A 37 2.16 5.61 -11.78
N ALA A 38 1.54 4.51 -11.31
CA ALA A 38 1.59 3.21 -11.95
C ALA A 38 0.62 3.06 -13.16
N GLY A 39 -0.11 4.12 -13.52
CA GLY A 39 -1.08 4.10 -14.64
C GLY A 39 -2.37 3.34 -14.33
N LEU A 40 -2.66 3.08 -13.05
CA LEU A 40 -3.86 2.37 -12.63
C LEU A 40 -5.00 3.35 -12.34
N SER A 41 -6.19 3.00 -12.81
CA SER A 41 -7.44 3.78 -12.62
C SER A 41 -8.55 3.01 -11.92
N ALA A 42 -8.26 1.79 -11.44
CA ALA A 42 -9.21 0.98 -10.70
C ALA A 42 -9.40 1.53 -9.28
N ASP A 43 -10.62 1.41 -8.75
CA ASP A 43 -10.92 1.72 -7.35
C ASP A 43 -10.26 0.72 -6.38
N GLY A 44 -10.21 1.11 -5.11
CA GLY A 44 -9.58 0.34 -4.04
C GLY A 44 -10.18 -1.05 -3.88
N GLY A 45 -11.51 -1.17 -4.03
CA GLY A 45 -12.20 -2.46 -3.96
C GLY A 45 -11.75 -3.43 -5.06
N THR A 46 -11.64 -2.93 -6.29
CA THR A 46 -11.16 -3.69 -7.46
C THR A 46 -9.69 -4.08 -7.29
N LEU A 47 -8.84 -3.16 -6.83
CA LEU A 47 -7.43 -3.44 -6.55
C LEU A 47 -7.27 -4.51 -5.47
N VAL A 48 -8.05 -4.45 -4.38
CA VAL A 48 -8.08 -5.48 -3.34
C VAL A 48 -8.62 -6.81 -3.86
N ALA A 49 -9.64 -6.81 -4.71
CA ALA A 49 -10.14 -8.02 -5.33
C ALA A 49 -9.04 -8.72 -6.17
N HIS A 50 -8.20 -7.95 -6.86
CA HIS A 50 -7.03 -8.52 -7.54
C HIS A 50 -6.00 -9.11 -6.57
N MET A 51 -5.81 -8.52 -5.38
CA MET A 51 -4.91 -9.06 -4.35
C MET A 51 -5.39 -10.40 -3.78
N LEU A 52 -6.71 -10.65 -3.72
CA LEU A 52 -7.26 -11.94 -3.27
C LEU A 52 -6.87 -13.13 -4.16
N HIS A 53 -6.47 -12.86 -5.41
CA HIS A 53 -5.95 -13.88 -6.32
C HIS A 53 -4.43 -14.10 -6.19
N ASP A 54 -3.74 -13.39 -5.28
CA ASP A 54 -2.33 -13.59 -5.01
C ASP A 54 -2.10 -14.98 -4.40
N LYS A 55 -1.06 -15.69 -4.88
CA LYS A 55 -0.67 -17.02 -4.38
C LYS A 55 -0.19 -17.00 -2.93
N LYS A 56 -0.01 -15.81 -2.32
CA LYS A 56 0.35 -15.60 -0.92
C LYS A 56 -0.82 -15.68 0.05
N MET A 57 -2.04 -15.83 -0.44
CA MET A 57 -3.19 -16.16 0.42
C MET A 57 -2.89 -17.45 1.18
N ASP A 58 -2.78 -17.34 2.50
CA ASP A 58 -2.48 -18.45 3.40
C ASP A 58 -3.49 -18.47 4.54
N ALA A 59 -4.07 -19.65 4.79
CA ALA A 59 -5.10 -19.88 5.81
C ALA A 59 -6.27 -18.87 5.82
N GLY A 60 -6.63 -18.31 4.65
CA GLY A 60 -7.75 -17.35 4.51
C GLY A 60 -7.39 -15.89 4.81
N THR A 61 -6.10 -15.57 5.03
CA THR A 61 -5.61 -14.20 5.23
C THR A 61 -4.57 -13.84 4.18
N LEU A 62 -4.54 -12.57 3.78
CA LEU A 62 -3.48 -12.04 2.93
C LEU A 62 -2.43 -11.39 3.84
N PRO A 63 -1.20 -11.92 3.93
CA PRO A 63 -0.17 -11.31 4.74
C PRO A 63 0.36 -10.03 4.08
N PHE A 64 0.32 -8.92 4.81
CA PHE A 64 0.85 -7.63 4.38
C PHE A 64 2.23 -7.39 4.97
N LEU A 65 3.17 -6.96 4.13
CA LEU A 65 4.46 -6.47 4.58
C LEU A 65 4.34 -4.97 4.90
N LEU A 66 4.32 -4.64 6.19
CA LEU A 66 4.23 -3.27 6.70
C LEU A 66 5.57 -2.81 7.27
N ALA A 67 5.66 -1.52 7.62
CA ALA A 67 6.88 -0.90 8.12
C ALA A 67 6.67 -0.16 9.44
N HIS A 68 7.72 -0.12 10.26
CA HIS A 68 7.87 0.79 11.40
C HIS A 68 8.85 1.93 11.10
N GLY A 69 9.07 2.22 9.81
CA GLY A 69 10.08 3.15 9.32
C GLY A 69 11.11 2.46 8.42
N ILE A 70 11.98 3.26 7.80
CA ILE A 70 12.96 2.74 6.83
C ILE A 70 13.89 1.73 7.48
N GLY A 71 14.06 0.57 6.83
CA GLY A 71 14.88 -0.54 7.33
C GLY A 71 14.20 -1.41 8.40
N ARG A 72 12.94 -1.14 8.76
CA ARG A 72 12.18 -1.90 9.77
C ARG A 72 10.84 -2.37 9.20
N THR A 73 10.75 -3.62 8.78
CA THR A 73 9.52 -4.21 8.24
C THR A 73 9.06 -5.42 9.04
N PHE A 74 7.77 -5.71 8.99
CA PHE A 74 7.16 -6.87 9.63
C PHE A 74 5.98 -7.38 8.81
N LEU A 75 5.65 -8.65 8.99
CA LEU A 75 4.51 -9.28 8.34
C LEU A 75 3.28 -9.18 9.25
N ASP A 76 2.21 -8.59 8.77
CA ASP A 76 0.94 -8.48 9.46
C ASP A 76 -0.12 -9.35 8.77
N ARG A 77 -0.78 -10.23 9.53
CA ARG A 77 -1.85 -11.11 9.06
C ARG A 77 -3.24 -10.64 9.51
N SER A 78 -3.30 -9.55 10.26
CA SER A 78 -4.53 -8.96 10.82
C SER A 78 -5.04 -7.75 10.04
N VAL A 79 -4.46 -7.49 8.86
CA VAL A 79 -4.88 -6.37 8.01
C VAL A 79 -6.23 -6.66 7.38
N GLU A 80 -7.20 -5.82 7.72
CA GLU A 80 -8.54 -5.83 7.14
C GLU A 80 -8.51 -5.29 5.71
N LEU A 81 -8.98 -6.08 4.74
CA LEU A 81 -8.97 -5.70 3.33
C LEU A 81 -9.85 -4.48 3.02
N GLY A 82 -10.90 -4.25 3.81
CA GLY A 82 -11.72 -3.04 3.72
C GLY A 82 -10.92 -1.76 4.00
N ASP A 83 -10.07 -1.77 5.03
CA ASP A 83 -9.18 -0.64 5.34
C ASP A 83 -8.21 -0.37 4.19
N VAL A 84 -7.70 -1.42 3.56
CA VAL A 84 -6.80 -1.31 2.41
C VAL A 84 -7.52 -0.70 1.21
N ALA A 85 -8.76 -1.13 0.93
CA ALA A 85 -9.57 -0.55 -0.14
C ALA A 85 -9.78 0.95 0.07
N THR A 86 -10.22 1.36 1.27
CA THR A 86 -10.39 2.78 1.60
C THR A 86 -9.10 3.58 1.45
N PHE A 87 -7.98 3.06 1.95
CA PHE A 87 -6.68 3.71 1.76
C PHE A 87 -6.33 3.87 0.28
N LEU A 88 -6.56 2.84 -0.53
CA LEU A 88 -6.30 2.85 -1.97
C LEU A 88 -7.24 3.81 -2.72
N ASP A 89 -8.47 4.01 -2.27
CA ASP A 89 -9.38 5.02 -2.84
C ASP A 89 -8.92 6.44 -2.54
N GLU A 90 -8.46 6.69 -1.31
CA GLU A 90 -7.93 8.00 -0.91
C GLU A 90 -6.63 8.38 -1.64
N HIS A 91 -5.81 7.37 -1.96
CA HIS A 91 -4.48 7.53 -2.57
C HIS A 91 -4.44 7.11 -4.05
N GLY A 92 -5.58 6.68 -4.59
CA GLY A 92 -5.82 6.30 -5.97
C GLY A 92 -6.57 7.38 -6.73
N ALA A 93 -6.77 7.16 -8.03
CA ALA A 93 -7.61 8.06 -8.80
C ALA A 93 -9.04 7.94 -8.27
N ARG A 94 -9.60 9.03 -7.73
CA ARG A 94 -11.05 9.12 -7.48
C ARG A 94 -11.76 8.64 -8.75
N ALA A 95 -12.57 7.59 -8.64
CA ALA A 95 -13.58 7.30 -9.64
C ALA A 95 -14.53 8.51 -9.67
N GLY A 96 -14.40 9.31 -10.73
CA GLY A 96 -15.39 10.33 -11.09
C GLY A 96 -16.54 9.67 -11.84
#